data_AF-A0A5C7SJ18-F1
#
_entry.id   AF-A0A5C7SJ18-F1
#
_cell.length_a   1.000
_cell.length_b   1.000
_cell.length_c   1.000
_cell.angle_alpha   90.00
_cell.angle_beta   90.00
_cell.angle_gamma   90.00
#
_symmetry.space_group_name_H-M   'P 1'
#
loop_
_entity.id
_entity.type
_entity.pdbx_description
1 polymer ?
#
loop_
_entity_poly.entity_id
_entity_poly.type
_entity_poly.pdbx_seq_one_letter_code
_entity_poly.pdbx_strand_id
1 'polypeptide(L)'
;MTDTAQALPAETGRLADIATASDAFKAFVSEEPIKERDRDERGRFAPKEQEEIQVEEPEEGAEAEYDAETDEGEEAADEAQPDPVDMPASWNKEKAELWEALPPDAQAYIAEREGERDRAVNAKFQEAANARKATEAQLVEANANRDRFAQLSDVLLSAYQFNEPNPRDYGAGTGNYNREGYDLAVAAFRENVQFVQQIQQQREQIAAQQQREEQEAARAAFETVEEIGRPKLLEAVPDIADNAKAPAILNAIVEYAISQGIPESVFTENADSISSAELLLAWKASEYDKIKGAQAKVKETPAPKPATPSARPGVATSRSASRQATLRKAQDRLATSGSIDDAAAVFKLLG
;
A
#
# COMPACT_ATOMS: atom_id res chain seq x y z
N MET A 1 28.74 -36.44 62.67
CA MET A 1 27.93 -35.42 63.37
C MET A 1 28.88 -34.27 63.61
N THR A 2 28.90 -33.20 62.83
CA THR A 2 27.87 -32.17 62.51
C THR A 2 28.44 -31.41 61.27
N ASP A 3 27.82 -31.18 60.11
CA ASP A 3 26.48 -30.69 59.72
C ASP A 3 26.03 -29.50 60.58
N THR A 4 25.80 -28.26 60.11
CA THR A 4 25.20 -27.82 58.84
C THR A 4 25.47 -26.30 58.63
N ALA A 5 25.39 -25.86 57.36
CA ALA A 5 24.80 -24.60 56.86
C ALA A 5 25.57 -23.27 57.06
N GLN A 6 25.60 -22.31 56.13
CA GLN A 6 24.93 -22.15 54.84
C GLN A 6 25.67 -21.04 54.07
N ALA A 7 25.91 -21.26 52.77
CA ALA A 7 26.19 -20.17 51.84
C ALA A 7 24.90 -19.37 51.63
N LEU A 8 24.96 -18.05 51.76
CA LEU A 8 23.92 -17.12 51.30
C LEU A 8 24.25 -16.60 49.89
N PRO A 9 23.23 -16.32 49.06
CA PRO A 9 23.30 -16.58 47.62
C PRO A 9 23.43 -15.33 46.75
N ALA A 10 24.05 -15.55 45.59
CA ALA A 10 23.92 -14.96 44.25
C ALA A 10 22.82 -13.91 43.88
N GLU A 11 22.41 -12.99 44.74
CA GLU A 11 21.48 -11.88 44.38
C GLU A 11 22.19 -10.58 43.98
N THR A 12 23.45 -10.39 44.36
CA THR A 12 24.23 -9.18 44.01
C THR A 12 24.64 -9.11 42.54
N GLY A 13 24.69 -10.25 41.83
CA GLY A 13 25.06 -10.30 40.42
C GLY A 13 24.02 -9.68 39.50
N ARG A 14 22.73 -10.01 39.67
CA ARG A 14 21.66 -9.53 38.78
C ARG A 14 21.38 -8.04 38.91
N LEU A 15 21.50 -7.46 40.10
CA LEU A 15 21.33 -6.01 40.32
C LEU A 15 22.52 -5.22 39.76
N ALA A 16 23.74 -5.76 39.84
CA ALA A 16 24.91 -5.18 39.20
C ALA A 16 24.80 -5.23 37.67
N ASP A 17 24.28 -6.32 37.10
CA ASP A 17 24.08 -6.46 35.66
C ASP A 17 23.05 -5.46 35.10
N ILE A 18 21.98 -5.18 35.86
CA ILE A 18 20.93 -4.21 35.47
C ILE A 18 21.40 -2.75 35.63
N ALA A 19 22.12 -2.43 36.71
CA ALA A 19 22.74 -1.10 36.86
C ALA A 19 23.75 -0.84 35.73
N THR A 20 24.56 -1.85 35.39
CA THR A 20 25.48 -1.79 34.24
C THR A 20 24.74 -1.66 32.91
N ALA A 21 23.58 -2.30 32.73
CA ALA A 21 22.76 -2.17 31.52
C ALA A 21 22.11 -0.79 31.39
N SER A 22 21.61 -0.23 32.49
CA SER A 22 21.09 1.14 32.55
C SER A 22 22.20 2.15 32.24
N ASP A 23 23.39 1.98 32.82
CA ASP A 23 24.51 2.88 32.59
C ASP A 23 25.13 2.73 31.19
N ALA A 24 25.14 1.52 30.62
CA ALA A 24 25.52 1.27 29.23
C ALA A 24 24.51 1.88 28.24
N PHE A 25 23.21 1.83 28.56
CA PHE A 25 22.19 2.47 27.75
C PHE A 25 22.22 4.00 27.90
N LYS A 26 22.44 4.53 29.11
CA LYS A 26 22.72 5.96 29.31
C LYS A 26 23.93 6.39 28.48
N ALA A 27 25.02 5.64 28.52
CA ALA A 27 26.22 5.90 27.71
C ALA A 27 25.86 5.91 26.21
N PHE A 28 25.15 4.89 25.72
CA PHE A 28 24.71 4.79 24.32
C PHE A 28 23.77 5.91 23.88
N VAL A 29 22.86 6.37 24.75
CA VAL A 29 21.94 7.48 24.45
C VAL A 29 22.61 8.85 24.63
N SER A 30 23.64 8.93 25.47
CA SER A 30 24.41 10.16 25.74
C SER A 30 25.60 10.37 24.81
N GLU A 31 26.10 9.32 24.15
CA GLU A 31 27.13 9.41 23.13
C GLU A 31 26.52 9.97 21.84
N GLU A 32 26.75 11.28 21.69
CA GLU A 32 26.49 12.14 20.55
C GLU A 32 25.04 12.66 20.40
N PRO A 33 24.76 13.94 20.73
CA PRO A 33 23.86 14.71 19.89
C PRO A 33 24.29 14.51 18.43
N ILE A 34 23.32 14.26 17.54
CA ILE A 34 23.50 14.38 16.10
C ILE A 34 24.44 15.58 15.90
N LYS A 35 25.68 15.35 15.47
CA LYS A 35 26.58 16.45 15.10
C LYS A 35 25.86 17.18 14.00
N GLU A 36 25.19 18.26 14.38
CA GLU A 36 24.55 19.18 13.46
C GLU A 36 25.69 19.63 12.55
N ARG A 37 25.70 19.11 11.31
CA ARG A 37 26.78 19.40 10.37
C ARG A 37 26.92 20.92 10.31
N ASP A 38 28.10 21.43 10.63
CA ASP A 38 28.38 22.86 10.57
C ASP A 38 27.90 23.39 9.22
N ARG A 39 26.93 24.31 9.28
CA ARG A 39 26.39 24.99 8.11
C ARG A 39 27.30 26.16 7.79
N ASP A 40 27.58 26.38 6.52
CA ASP A 40 28.26 27.61 6.08
C ASP A 40 27.40 28.84 6.42
N GLU A 41 27.97 30.06 6.34
CA GLU A 41 27.26 31.33 6.56
C GLU A 41 26.05 31.55 5.61
N ARG A 42 25.81 30.62 4.67
CA ARG A 42 24.71 30.60 3.70
C ARG A 42 23.73 29.43 3.94
N GLY A 43 23.86 28.71 5.05
CA GLY A 43 22.95 27.65 5.48
C GLY A 43 23.12 26.29 4.77
N ARG A 44 24.21 26.08 4.01
CA ARG A 44 24.52 24.84 3.28
C ARG A 44 25.42 23.92 4.09
N PHE A 45 25.21 22.61 3.97
CA PHE A 45 26.03 21.60 4.62
C PHE A 45 27.41 21.48 3.96
N ALA A 46 28.49 21.49 4.75
CA ALA A 46 29.85 21.32 4.24
C ALA A 46 30.06 19.93 3.59
N PRO A 47 30.72 19.84 2.41
CA PRO A 47 31.07 18.57 1.79
C PRO A 47 32.15 17.84 2.62
N LYS A 48 32.04 16.51 2.69
CA LYS A 48 32.92 15.64 3.47
C LYS A 48 34.26 15.47 2.73
N GLU A 49 35.39 15.70 3.41
CA GLU A 49 36.69 15.13 2.98
C GLU A 49 36.55 13.60 2.96
N GLN A 50 36.77 13.02 1.79
CA GLN A 50 36.56 11.61 1.49
C GLN A 50 37.66 10.77 2.16
N GLU A 51 37.28 9.82 3.02
CA GLU A 51 38.07 8.60 3.20
C GLU A 51 37.80 7.69 1.99
N GLU A 52 38.85 7.40 1.23
CA GLU A 52 38.84 6.52 0.06
C GLU A 52 38.34 5.12 0.44
N ILE A 53 37.26 4.69 -0.19
CA ILE A 53 36.92 3.27 -0.29
C ILE A 53 37.03 2.94 -1.78
N GLN A 54 38.10 2.24 -2.14
CA GLN A 54 38.26 1.58 -3.44
C GLN A 54 37.17 0.52 -3.59
N VAL A 55 36.30 0.69 -4.58
CA VAL A 55 35.45 -0.38 -5.07
C VAL A 55 35.77 -0.56 -6.55
N GLU A 56 36.25 -1.77 -6.83
CA GLU A 56 36.63 -2.33 -8.11
C GLU A 56 35.43 -2.30 -9.08
N GLU A 57 35.63 -1.69 -10.24
CA GLU A 57 34.68 -1.55 -11.35
C GLU A 57 34.85 -2.75 -12.31
N PRO A 58 33.80 -3.33 -12.91
CA PRO A 58 33.95 -4.14 -14.10
C PRO A 58 33.73 -3.30 -15.37
N GLU A 59 34.70 -3.41 -16.29
CA GLU A 59 34.71 -2.86 -17.64
C GLU A 59 33.55 -3.31 -18.54
N GLU A 60 33.14 -2.39 -19.43
CA GLU A 60 32.86 -2.48 -20.89
C GLU A 60 31.64 -1.59 -21.23
N GLY A 61 31.67 -0.61 -22.14
CA GLY A 61 32.72 -0.17 -23.05
C GLY A 61 32.24 0.97 -23.97
N ALA A 62 33.03 1.20 -25.02
CA ALA A 62 32.82 2.03 -26.21
C ALA A 62 33.19 3.53 -26.11
N GLU A 63 34.50 3.77 -26.25
CA GLU A 63 35.15 4.61 -27.28
C GLU A 63 34.39 5.80 -27.89
N ALA A 64 34.99 6.99 -27.73
CA ALA A 64 35.30 7.89 -28.85
C ALA A 64 36.46 8.81 -28.46
N GLU A 65 37.63 8.43 -28.94
CA GLU A 65 38.89 9.16 -28.97
C GLU A 65 38.74 10.39 -29.90
N TYR A 66 39.14 11.58 -29.43
CA TYR A 66 39.54 12.66 -30.32
C TYR A 66 40.88 13.22 -29.87
N ASP A 67 41.84 12.82 -30.67
CA ASP A 67 43.21 13.26 -30.80
C ASP A 67 43.33 14.78 -30.89
N ALA A 68 44.24 15.34 -30.09
CA ALA A 68 44.61 16.75 -30.15
C ALA A 68 46.07 16.82 -30.62
N GLU A 69 46.28 16.63 -31.92
CA GLU A 69 47.53 17.04 -32.56
C GLU A 69 47.61 18.57 -32.53
N THR A 70 48.65 19.05 -31.87
CA THR A 70 49.11 20.43 -31.90
C THR A 70 50.04 20.58 -33.10
N ASP A 71 49.67 21.39 -34.09
CA ASP A 71 50.62 21.86 -35.11
C ASP A 71 50.69 23.39 -35.06
N GLU A 72 51.85 23.90 -34.64
CA GLU A 72 52.21 25.30 -34.72
C GLU A 72 52.79 25.59 -36.12
N GLY A 73 52.09 26.42 -36.88
CA GLY A 73 52.60 27.02 -38.11
C GLY A 73 51.95 28.37 -38.37
N GLU A 74 52.61 29.45 -37.95
CA GLU A 74 52.25 30.83 -38.29
C GLU A 74 52.26 31.04 -39.82
N GLU A 75 51.17 31.52 -40.40
CA GLU A 75 51.24 32.55 -41.44
C GLU A 75 49.89 33.28 -41.66
N ALA A 76 50.01 34.62 -41.68
CA ALA A 76 49.17 35.63 -42.33
C ALA A 76 47.66 35.73 -42.00
N ALA A 77 47.31 36.91 -41.47
CA ALA A 77 45.96 37.40 -41.28
C ALA A 77 45.14 37.39 -42.59
N ASP A 78 44.19 36.47 -42.65
CA ASP A 78 42.90 36.68 -43.29
C ASP A 78 41.86 36.52 -42.16
N GLU A 79 40.83 37.35 -42.14
CA GLU A 79 39.73 37.26 -41.17
C GLU A 79 38.97 35.94 -41.40
N ALA A 80 39.51 34.83 -40.89
CA ALA A 80 38.86 33.53 -40.91
C ALA A 80 37.66 33.61 -39.96
N GLN A 81 36.47 33.76 -40.54
CA GLN A 81 35.24 33.51 -39.80
C GLN A 81 35.34 32.11 -39.17
N PRO A 82 34.96 31.95 -37.89
CA PRO A 82 35.02 30.66 -37.23
C PRO A 82 34.21 29.64 -38.03
N ASP A 83 34.66 28.38 -38.04
CA ASP A 83 33.94 27.32 -38.73
C ASP A 83 32.50 27.20 -38.20
N PRO A 84 31.49 26.94 -39.07
CA PRO A 84 30.10 26.82 -38.66
C PRO A 84 29.92 25.75 -37.57
N VAL A 85 29.31 26.15 -36.44
CA VAL A 85 29.05 25.25 -35.31
C VAL A 85 27.72 24.53 -35.52
N ASP A 86 27.68 23.24 -35.18
CA ASP A 86 26.44 22.44 -35.24
C ASP A 86 25.31 23.07 -34.41
N MET A 87 24.09 22.97 -34.93
CA MET A 87 22.91 23.55 -34.29
C MET A 87 22.67 22.94 -32.89
N PRO A 88 22.40 23.77 -31.85
CA PRO A 88 22.11 23.28 -30.51
C PRO A 88 20.96 22.26 -30.47
N ALA A 89 21.13 21.19 -29.68
CA ALA A 89 20.14 20.11 -29.56
C ALA A 89 18.76 20.56 -29.01
N SER A 90 18.71 21.72 -28.37
CA SER A 90 17.49 22.38 -27.85
C SER A 90 16.62 23.00 -28.96
N TRP A 91 17.12 23.10 -30.21
CA TRP A 91 16.41 23.71 -31.33
C TRP A 91 15.78 22.65 -32.23
N ASN A 92 14.55 22.91 -32.67
CA ASN A 92 13.85 22.03 -33.61
C ASN A 92 14.39 22.20 -35.04
N LYS A 93 14.28 21.15 -35.85
CA LYS A 93 14.79 21.11 -37.24
C LYS A 93 14.22 22.20 -38.15
N GLU A 94 13.03 22.73 -37.84
CA GLU A 94 12.41 23.85 -38.56
C GLU A 94 13.19 25.17 -38.41
N LYS A 95 14.09 25.26 -37.43
CA LYS A 95 14.99 26.40 -37.23
C LYS A 95 16.36 26.19 -37.86
N ALA A 96 16.60 25.08 -38.56
CA ALA A 96 17.88 24.82 -39.24
C ALA A 96 18.17 25.88 -40.31
N GLU A 97 17.17 26.28 -41.11
CA GLU A 97 17.32 27.35 -42.10
C GLU A 97 17.61 28.72 -41.45
N LEU A 98 17.05 28.97 -40.26
CA LEU A 98 17.33 30.17 -39.46
C LEU A 98 18.73 30.14 -38.84
N TRP A 99 19.24 28.95 -38.49
CA TRP A 99 20.58 28.73 -37.96
C TRP A 99 21.64 28.95 -39.03
N GLU A 100 21.46 28.34 -40.21
CA GLU A 100 22.35 28.49 -41.37
C GLU A 100 22.40 29.93 -41.90
N ALA A 101 21.33 30.71 -41.71
CA ALA A 101 21.30 32.13 -42.07
C ALA A 101 22.05 33.06 -41.10
N LEU A 102 22.49 32.58 -39.93
CA LEU A 102 23.26 33.37 -38.97
C LEU A 102 24.74 33.44 -39.34
N PRO A 103 25.42 34.58 -39.11
CA PRO A 103 26.87 34.66 -39.22
C PRO A 103 27.56 33.66 -38.27
N PRO A 104 28.74 33.11 -38.63
CA PRO A 104 29.43 32.12 -37.80
C PRO A 104 29.75 32.58 -36.38
N ASP A 105 30.10 33.86 -36.19
CA ASP A 105 30.31 34.46 -34.85
C ASP A 105 29.04 34.40 -33.97
N ALA A 106 27.86 34.58 -34.58
CA ALA A 106 26.58 34.49 -33.87
C ALA A 106 26.21 33.04 -33.54
N GLN A 107 26.55 32.09 -34.42
CA GLN A 107 26.39 30.66 -34.14
C GLN A 107 27.27 30.23 -32.97
N ALA A 108 28.55 30.63 -32.96
CA ALA A 108 29.48 30.32 -31.88
C ALA A 108 29.00 30.88 -30.53
N TYR A 109 28.58 32.16 -30.48
CA TYR A 109 28.06 32.78 -29.26
C TYR A 109 26.80 32.09 -28.72
N ILE A 110 25.86 31.70 -29.61
CA ILE A 110 24.64 31.00 -29.20
C ILE A 110 24.98 29.59 -28.71
N ALA A 111 25.84 28.86 -29.42
CA ALA A 111 26.25 27.51 -29.03
C ALA A 111 26.96 27.51 -27.66
N GLU A 112 27.85 28.47 -27.41
CA GLU A 112 28.51 28.65 -26.11
C GLU A 112 27.50 28.90 -24.99
N ARG A 113 26.59 29.86 -25.17
CA ARG A 113 25.55 30.19 -24.18
C ARG A 113 24.59 29.02 -23.93
N GLU A 114 24.18 28.29 -24.97
CA GLU A 114 23.33 27.12 -24.83
C GLU A 114 24.08 26.00 -24.07
N GLY A 115 25.35 25.77 -24.38
CA GLY A 115 26.21 24.84 -23.66
C GLY A 115 26.43 25.22 -22.19
N GLU A 116 26.58 26.51 -21.88
CA GLU A 116 26.61 27.01 -20.50
C GLU A 116 25.29 26.78 -19.77
N ARG A 117 24.17 27.06 -20.44
CA ARG A 117 22.84 26.85 -19.87
C ARG A 117 22.59 25.37 -19.59
N ASP A 118 22.92 24.49 -20.54
CA ASP A 118 22.71 23.06 -20.40
C ASP A 118 23.61 22.47 -19.32
N ARG A 119 24.86 22.92 -19.20
CA ARG A 119 25.74 22.60 -18.06
C ARG A 119 25.14 23.06 -16.73
N ALA A 120 24.65 24.29 -16.66
CA ALA A 120 24.04 24.83 -15.44
C ALA A 120 22.76 24.08 -15.05
N VAL A 121 21.91 23.74 -16.03
CA VAL A 121 20.69 22.96 -15.82
C VAL A 121 21.01 21.55 -15.35
N ASN A 122 21.95 20.86 -16.01
CA ASN A 122 22.40 19.53 -15.60
C ASN A 122 23.00 19.55 -14.19
N ALA A 123 23.83 20.53 -13.87
CA ALA A 123 24.36 20.71 -12.51
C ALA A 123 23.25 20.90 -11.48
N LYS A 124 22.20 21.68 -11.81
CA LYS A 124 21.04 21.87 -10.92
C LYS A 124 20.20 20.62 -10.77
N PHE A 125 20.02 19.83 -11.83
CA PHE A 125 19.36 18.53 -11.75
C PHE A 125 20.14 17.54 -10.88
N GLN A 126 21.47 17.48 -11.03
CA GLN A 126 22.33 16.66 -10.19
C GLN A 126 22.31 17.14 -8.72
N GLU A 127 22.39 18.44 -8.46
CA GLU A 127 22.26 19.02 -7.12
C GLU A 127 20.91 18.65 -6.49
N ALA A 128 19.81 18.80 -7.23
CA ALA A 128 18.47 18.44 -6.77
C ALA A 128 18.32 16.93 -6.51
N ALA A 129 18.89 16.08 -7.36
CA ALA A 129 18.89 14.63 -7.18
C ALA A 129 19.70 14.23 -5.94
N ASN A 130 20.89 14.81 -5.76
CA ASN A 130 21.75 14.58 -4.61
C ASN A 130 21.10 15.08 -3.31
N ALA A 131 20.42 16.23 -3.35
CA ALA A 131 19.68 16.76 -2.21
C ALA A 131 18.53 15.81 -1.81
N ARG A 132 17.75 15.31 -2.78
CA ARG A 132 16.68 14.33 -2.52
C ARG A 132 17.23 13.05 -1.90
N LYS A 133 18.28 12.47 -2.48
CA LYS A 133 18.93 11.27 -1.97
C LYS A 133 19.46 11.48 -0.55
N ALA A 134 20.03 12.65 -0.25
CA ALA A 134 20.50 12.98 1.10
C ALA A 134 19.34 13.09 2.10
N THR A 135 18.23 13.74 1.73
CA THR A 135 17.05 13.84 2.60
C THR A 135 16.37 12.49 2.84
N GLU A 136 16.29 11.65 1.80
CA GLU A 136 15.73 10.31 1.92
C GLU A 136 16.61 9.43 2.82
N ALA A 137 17.93 9.47 2.64
CA ALA A 137 18.87 8.77 3.50
C ALA A 137 18.73 9.23 4.97
N GLN A 138 18.60 10.54 5.22
CA GLN A 138 18.37 11.08 6.57
C GLN A 138 17.05 10.58 7.18
N LEU A 139 15.97 10.51 6.40
CA LEU A 139 14.68 9.98 6.88
C LEU A 139 14.76 8.50 7.22
N VAL A 140 15.42 7.70 6.36
CA VAL A 140 15.63 6.27 6.60
C VAL A 140 16.47 6.04 7.86
N GLU A 141 17.57 6.78 8.01
CA GLU A 141 18.43 6.70 9.20
C GLU A 141 17.69 7.14 10.47
N ALA A 142 16.92 8.23 10.42
CA ALA A 142 16.12 8.70 11.54
C ALA A 142 15.08 7.66 11.96
N ASN A 143 14.39 7.03 11.01
CA ASN A 143 13.44 5.95 11.27
C ASN A 143 14.13 4.72 11.87
N ALA A 144 15.28 4.30 11.31
CA ALA A 144 16.05 3.19 11.86
C ALA A 144 16.54 3.46 13.28
N ASN A 145 16.96 4.70 13.58
CA ASN A 145 17.35 5.12 14.92
C ASN A 145 16.16 5.12 15.89
N ARG A 146 15.01 5.62 15.45
CA ARG A 146 13.74 5.55 16.21
C ARG A 146 13.39 4.10 16.53
N ASP A 147 13.48 3.20 15.57
CA ASP A 147 13.14 1.79 15.73
C ASP A 147 14.15 1.05 16.62
N ARG A 148 15.44 1.39 16.51
CA ARG A 148 16.48 0.84 17.37
C ARG A 148 16.32 1.29 18.82
N PHE A 149 16.07 2.58 19.05
CA PHE A 149 15.64 3.07 20.37
C PHE A 149 14.38 2.32 20.81
N ALA A 150 13.43 2.17 19.87
CA ALA A 150 12.22 1.37 20.01
C ALA A 150 12.43 -0.16 20.16
N GLN A 151 13.66 -0.67 20.21
CA GLN A 151 13.92 -2.05 20.65
C GLN A 151 14.70 -2.06 21.96
N LEU A 152 15.70 -1.19 22.08
CA LEU A 152 16.55 -1.12 23.26
C LEU A 152 15.78 -0.74 24.52
N SER A 153 14.84 0.21 24.45
CA SER A 153 14.05 0.52 25.65
C SER A 153 13.14 -0.62 26.10
N ASP A 154 12.62 -1.49 25.23
CA ASP A 154 11.78 -2.62 25.64
C ASP A 154 12.63 -3.64 26.40
N VAL A 155 13.86 -3.85 25.93
CA VAL A 155 14.85 -4.66 26.65
C VAL A 155 15.17 -4.02 27.99
N LEU A 156 15.39 -2.70 28.06
CA LEU A 156 15.66 -2.00 29.31
C LEU A 156 14.47 -2.08 30.28
N LEU A 157 13.25 -1.77 29.80
CA LEU A 157 12.02 -1.74 30.59
C LEU A 157 11.64 -3.13 31.10
N SER A 158 11.90 -4.19 30.32
CA SER A 158 11.67 -5.57 30.76
C SER A 158 12.73 -6.08 31.74
N ALA A 159 13.98 -5.63 31.62
CA ALA A 159 15.07 -6.01 32.51
C ALA A 159 15.06 -5.24 33.84
N TYR A 160 14.57 -3.99 33.86
CA TYR A 160 14.64 -3.13 35.03
C TYR A 160 13.60 -3.51 36.09
N GLN A 161 14.07 -3.84 37.29
CA GLN A 161 13.23 -4.10 38.46
C GLN A 161 13.31 -2.93 39.45
N PHE A 162 12.16 -2.37 39.81
CA PHE A 162 12.06 -1.28 40.79
C PHE A 162 12.20 -1.80 42.22
N ASN A 163 13.41 -2.14 42.63
CA ASN A 163 13.71 -2.53 44.01
C ASN A 163 14.38 -1.37 44.74
N GLU A 164 13.66 -0.72 45.66
CA GLU A 164 14.23 0.33 46.50
C GLU A 164 15.29 -0.27 47.44
N PRO A 165 16.46 0.37 47.62
CA PRO A 165 17.48 -0.09 48.57
C PRO A 165 16.89 -0.28 49.97
N ASN A 166 17.15 -1.42 50.61
CA ASN A 166 16.65 -1.68 51.94
C ASN A 166 17.69 -1.27 53.01
N PRO A 167 17.36 -0.40 53.98
CA PRO A 167 18.30 0.01 55.03
C PRO A 167 18.94 -1.16 55.81
N ARG A 168 18.24 -2.30 55.91
CA ARG A 168 18.75 -3.50 56.60
C ARG A 168 19.97 -4.11 55.91
N ASP A 169 20.05 -4.03 54.58
CA ASP A 169 21.18 -4.54 53.80
C ASP A 169 22.47 -3.74 54.11
N TYR A 170 22.29 -2.52 54.63
CA TYR A 170 23.36 -1.63 55.08
C TYR A 170 23.60 -1.70 56.59
N GLY A 171 23.02 -2.68 57.29
CA GLY A 171 23.26 -2.91 58.71
C GLY A 171 22.36 -2.13 59.66
N ALA A 172 21.25 -1.55 59.19
CA ALA A 172 20.28 -0.89 60.06
C ALA A 172 19.77 -1.86 61.15
N GLY A 173 19.92 -1.46 62.42
CA GLY A 173 19.56 -2.28 63.58
C GLY A 173 20.66 -3.22 64.10
N THR A 174 21.86 -3.24 63.48
CA THR A 174 22.97 -4.13 63.88
C THR A 174 24.11 -3.44 64.62
N GLY A 175 23.99 -2.13 64.90
CA GLY A 175 25.07 -1.31 65.48
C GLY A 175 26.16 -0.89 64.48
N ASN A 176 26.22 -1.53 63.31
CA ASN A 176 27.17 -1.24 62.21
C ASN A 176 26.45 -0.69 60.98
N TYR A 177 25.53 0.27 61.18
CA TYR A 177 24.77 0.84 60.07
C TYR A 177 25.64 1.75 59.19
N ASN A 178 25.81 1.39 57.92
CA ASN A 178 26.47 2.22 56.92
C ASN A 178 25.46 3.20 56.28
N ARG A 179 25.25 4.33 56.94
CA ARG A 179 24.33 5.37 56.48
C ARG A 179 24.75 5.98 55.13
N GLU A 180 26.03 6.29 54.95
CA GLU A 180 26.53 6.92 53.72
C GLU A 180 26.34 6.02 52.50
N GLY A 181 26.62 4.71 52.66
CA GLY A 181 26.38 3.72 51.60
C GLY A 181 24.90 3.58 51.25
N TYR A 182 24.01 3.63 52.24
CA TYR A 182 22.56 3.62 52.00
C TYR A 182 22.09 4.88 51.28
N ASP A 183 22.51 6.07 51.74
CA ASP A 183 22.12 7.35 51.15
C ASP A 183 22.58 7.46 49.68
N LEU A 184 23.78 6.96 49.36
CA LEU A 184 24.28 6.88 47.98
C LEU A 184 23.46 5.91 47.11
N ALA A 185 23.11 4.73 47.65
CA ALA A 185 22.31 3.75 46.94
C ALA A 185 20.89 4.28 46.64
N VAL A 186 20.28 4.98 47.59
CA VAL A 186 18.98 5.63 47.41
C VAL A 186 19.06 6.74 46.35
N ALA A 187 20.14 7.52 46.33
CA ALA A 187 20.37 8.53 45.30
C ALA A 187 20.45 7.91 43.90
N ALA A 188 21.28 6.89 43.72
CA ALA A 188 21.41 6.16 42.46
C ALA A 188 20.10 5.50 42.02
N PHE A 189 19.36 4.90 42.97
CA PHE A 189 18.04 4.34 42.70
C PHE A 189 17.06 5.41 42.18
N ARG A 190 17.00 6.58 42.83
CA ARG A 190 16.12 7.68 42.39
C ARG A 190 16.46 8.17 41.00
N GLU A 191 17.75 8.33 40.69
CA GLU A 191 18.19 8.71 39.34
C GLU A 191 17.79 7.67 38.31
N ASN A 192 17.98 6.38 38.60
CA ASN A 192 17.58 5.30 37.69
C ASN A 192 16.07 5.24 37.49
N VAL A 193 15.28 5.42 38.55
CA VAL A 193 13.81 5.49 38.46
C VAL A 193 13.38 6.64 37.55
N GLN A 194 13.96 7.83 37.71
CA GLN A 194 13.66 9.00 36.87
C GLN A 194 14.04 8.73 35.41
N PHE A 195 15.21 8.16 35.18
CA PHE A 195 15.68 7.82 33.84
C PHE A 195 14.76 6.80 33.14
N VAL A 196 14.40 5.71 33.83
CA VAL A 196 13.50 4.69 33.28
C VAL A 196 12.10 5.26 33.00
N GLN A 197 11.59 6.14 33.87
CA GLN A 197 10.32 6.85 33.63
C GLN A 197 10.38 7.73 32.38
N GLN A 198 11.48 8.45 32.16
CA GLN A 198 11.67 9.25 30.94
C GLN A 198 11.66 8.37 29.69
N ILE A 199 12.37 7.24 29.74
CA ILE A 199 12.41 6.29 28.63
C ILE A 199 11.03 5.67 28.35
N GLN A 200 10.28 5.34 29.40
CA GLN A 200 8.90 4.85 29.25
C GLN A 200 8.01 5.90 28.56
N GLN A 201 8.09 7.17 28.97
CA GLN A 201 7.32 8.25 28.35
C GLN A 201 7.70 8.45 26.87
N GLN A 202 9.00 8.42 26.54
CA GLN A 202 9.46 8.50 25.15
C GLN A 202 8.95 7.33 24.31
N ARG A 203 8.88 6.12 24.89
CA ARG A 203 8.33 4.94 24.22
C ARG A 203 6.85 5.05 23.93
N GLU A 204 6.07 5.49 24.90
CA GLU A 204 4.63 5.72 24.71
C GLU A 204 4.39 6.76 23.61
N GLN A 205 5.22 7.81 23.54
CA GLN A 205 5.14 8.80 22.47
C GLN A 205 5.47 8.23 21.09
N ILE A 206 6.55 7.44 20.97
CA ILE A 206 6.92 6.79 19.70
C ILE A 206 5.82 5.83 19.25
N ALA A 207 5.31 4.99 20.15
CA ALA A 207 4.23 4.06 19.84
C ALA A 207 2.95 4.80 19.40
N ALA A 208 2.58 5.87 20.10
CA ALA A 208 1.42 6.70 19.73
C ALA A 208 1.63 7.45 18.40
N GLN A 209 2.87 7.81 18.05
CA GLN A 209 3.19 8.40 16.76
C GLN A 209 3.07 7.35 15.64
N GLN A 210 3.67 6.17 15.81
CA GLN A 210 3.59 5.08 14.84
C GLN A 210 2.14 4.67 14.56
N GLN A 211 1.31 4.53 15.60
CA GLN A 211 -0.11 4.22 15.43
C GLN A 211 -0.87 5.31 14.67
N ARG A 212 -0.51 6.60 14.86
CA ARG A 212 -1.12 7.70 14.10
C ARG A 212 -0.67 7.68 12.64
N GLU A 213 0.62 7.50 12.38
CA GLU A 213 1.18 7.37 11.03
C GLU A 213 0.53 6.20 10.27
N GLU A 214 0.35 5.05 10.93
CA GLU A 214 -0.30 3.87 10.33
C GLU A 214 -1.79 4.12 10.04
N GLN A 215 -2.52 4.76 10.97
CA GLN A 215 -3.92 5.13 10.74
C GLN A 215 -4.08 6.15 9.61
N GLU A 216 -3.19 7.14 9.52
CA GLU A 216 -3.18 8.13 8.44
C GLU A 216 -2.84 7.47 7.09
N ALA A 217 -1.85 6.57 7.06
CA ALA A 217 -1.50 5.82 5.86
C ALA A 217 -2.64 4.89 5.41
N ALA A 218 -3.31 4.20 6.34
CA ALA A 218 -4.47 3.37 6.04
C ALA A 218 -5.64 4.19 5.49
N ARG A 219 -5.91 5.37 6.08
CA ARG A 219 -6.95 6.30 5.58
C ARG A 219 -6.61 6.83 4.20
N ALA A 220 -5.37 7.24 3.96
CA ALA A 220 -4.93 7.71 2.64
C ALA A 220 -5.04 6.59 1.59
N ALA A 221 -4.63 5.37 1.93
CA ALA A 221 -4.79 4.21 1.05
C ALA A 221 -6.27 3.95 0.73
N PHE A 222 -7.14 3.98 1.74
CA PHE A 222 -8.58 3.85 1.55
C PHE A 222 -9.15 4.95 0.63
N GLU A 223 -8.74 6.20 0.84
CA GLU A 223 -9.18 7.35 0.04
C GLU A 223 -8.78 7.20 -1.44
N THR A 224 -7.55 6.75 -1.73
CA THR A 224 -7.13 6.49 -3.12
C THR A 224 -7.98 5.42 -3.82
N VAL A 225 -8.41 4.38 -3.08
CA VAL A 225 -9.31 3.35 -3.61
C VAL A 225 -10.70 3.93 -3.83
N GLU A 226 -11.18 4.78 -2.92
CA GLU A 226 -12.47 5.45 -3.02
C GLU A 226 -12.56 6.40 -4.22
N GLU A 227 -11.52 7.19 -4.49
CA GLU A 227 -11.46 8.09 -5.65
C GLU A 227 -11.70 7.35 -6.98
N ILE A 228 -11.21 6.11 -7.07
CA ILE A 228 -11.37 5.27 -8.26
C ILE A 228 -12.67 4.47 -8.22
N GLY A 229 -13.02 3.91 -7.05
CA GLY A 229 -14.12 2.98 -6.87
C GLY A 229 -15.49 3.65 -6.93
N ARG A 230 -15.64 4.80 -6.26
CA ARG A 230 -16.89 5.55 -6.16
C ARG A 230 -17.49 5.95 -7.52
N PRO A 231 -16.75 6.57 -8.46
CA PRO A 231 -17.34 6.92 -9.75
C PRO A 231 -17.75 5.68 -10.55
N LYS A 232 -16.97 4.60 -10.50
CA LYS A 232 -17.31 3.33 -11.18
C LYS A 232 -18.52 2.64 -10.57
N LEU A 233 -18.71 2.74 -9.25
CA LEU A 233 -19.90 2.23 -8.57
C LEU A 233 -21.15 2.99 -9.00
N LEU A 234 -21.07 4.33 -9.03
CA LEU A 234 -22.19 5.17 -9.48
C LEU A 234 -22.53 4.98 -10.96
N GLU A 235 -21.53 4.73 -11.81
CA GLU A 235 -21.75 4.39 -13.23
C GLU A 235 -22.47 3.04 -13.38
N ALA A 236 -22.04 2.02 -12.65
CA ALA A 236 -22.62 0.69 -12.72
C ALA A 236 -24.00 0.60 -12.06
N VAL A 237 -24.22 1.37 -10.99
CA VAL A 237 -25.45 1.37 -10.20
C VAL A 237 -25.94 2.80 -9.95
N PRO A 238 -26.53 3.46 -10.96
CA PRO A 238 -26.96 4.85 -10.84
C PRO A 238 -28.00 5.09 -9.74
N ASP A 239 -28.82 4.07 -9.44
CA ASP A 239 -29.85 4.13 -8.39
C ASP A 239 -29.26 4.27 -6.97
N ILE A 240 -27.96 4.02 -6.76
CA ILE A 240 -27.28 4.29 -5.47
C ILE A 240 -27.17 5.79 -5.20
N ALA A 241 -27.24 6.65 -6.23
CA ALA A 241 -27.27 8.10 -6.04
C ALA A 241 -28.59 8.59 -5.39
N ASP A 242 -29.65 7.76 -5.40
CA ASP A 242 -30.93 8.07 -4.76
C ASP A 242 -30.91 7.60 -3.30
N ASN A 243 -30.95 8.56 -2.36
CA ASN A 243 -30.96 8.29 -0.92
C ASN A 243 -32.09 7.34 -0.46
N ALA A 244 -33.20 7.26 -1.19
CA ALA A 244 -34.29 6.35 -0.84
C ALA A 244 -34.02 4.91 -1.28
N LYS A 245 -33.28 4.71 -2.38
CA LYS A 245 -33.00 3.38 -2.94
C LYS A 245 -31.65 2.81 -2.48
N ALA A 246 -30.70 3.69 -2.18
CA ALA A 246 -29.33 3.30 -1.82
C ALA A 246 -29.28 2.26 -0.69
N PRO A 247 -30.01 2.39 0.44
CA PRO A 247 -29.93 1.41 1.52
C PRO A 247 -30.38 0.01 1.09
N ALA A 248 -31.45 -0.08 0.30
CA ALA A 248 -31.96 -1.37 -0.18
C ALA A 248 -30.98 -2.06 -1.13
N ILE A 249 -30.33 -1.29 -2.01
CA ILE A 249 -29.33 -1.80 -2.94
C ILE A 249 -28.07 -2.26 -2.21
N LEU A 250 -27.57 -1.44 -1.29
CA LEU A 250 -26.38 -1.78 -0.48
C LEU A 250 -26.63 -3.02 0.37
N ASN A 251 -27.80 -3.12 1.01
CA ASN A 251 -28.18 -4.31 1.76
C ASN A 251 -28.24 -5.56 0.86
N ALA A 252 -28.78 -5.47 -0.34
CA ALA A 252 -28.80 -6.60 -1.27
C ALA A 252 -27.39 -7.05 -1.69
N ILE A 253 -26.45 -6.11 -1.84
CA ILE A 253 -25.04 -6.43 -2.12
C ILE A 253 -24.40 -7.14 -0.92
N VAL A 254 -24.64 -6.64 0.30
CA VAL A 254 -24.14 -7.23 1.55
C VAL A 254 -24.73 -8.63 1.78
N GLU A 255 -26.04 -8.79 1.62
CA GLU A 255 -26.71 -10.10 1.73
C GLU A 255 -26.15 -11.12 0.74
N TYR A 256 -25.91 -10.68 -0.50
CA TYR A 256 -25.24 -11.53 -1.48
C TYR A 256 -23.83 -11.91 -1.01
N ALA A 257 -23.01 -10.95 -0.56
CA ALA A 257 -21.67 -11.22 -0.05
C ALA A 257 -21.67 -12.21 1.13
N ILE A 258 -22.62 -12.07 2.05
CA ILE A 258 -22.83 -13.01 3.16
C ILE A 258 -23.20 -14.40 2.65
N SER A 259 -24.09 -14.48 1.66
CA SER A 259 -24.47 -15.76 1.05
C SER A 259 -23.31 -16.47 0.33
N GLN A 260 -22.30 -15.72 -0.11
CA GLN A 260 -21.05 -16.22 -0.70
C GLN A 260 -20.00 -16.61 0.35
N GLY A 261 -20.30 -16.46 1.65
CA GLY A 261 -19.44 -16.90 2.75
C GLY A 261 -18.61 -15.78 3.40
N ILE A 262 -18.83 -14.51 3.07
CA ILE A 262 -18.21 -13.40 3.81
C ILE A 262 -18.93 -13.26 5.16
N PRO A 263 -18.21 -13.28 6.29
CA PRO A 263 -18.86 -13.23 7.60
C PRO A 263 -19.53 -11.87 7.83
N GLU A 264 -20.69 -11.90 8.49
CA GLU A 264 -21.47 -10.69 8.82
C GLU A 264 -20.65 -9.65 9.61
N SER A 265 -19.72 -10.11 10.45
CA SER A 265 -18.84 -9.24 11.25
C SER A 265 -18.01 -8.28 10.41
N VAL A 266 -17.67 -8.62 9.16
CA VAL A 266 -16.99 -7.71 8.23
C VAL A 266 -17.83 -6.46 7.96
N PHE A 267 -19.15 -6.62 7.84
CA PHE A 267 -20.07 -5.54 7.54
C PHE A 267 -20.56 -4.78 8.79
N THR A 268 -20.42 -5.35 9.98
CA THR A 268 -20.82 -4.69 11.23
C THR A 268 -19.66 -4.06 12.00
N GLU A 269 -18.50 -4.72 12.05
CA GLU A 269 -17.33 -4.24 12.80
C GLU A 269 -16.38 -3.42 11.93
N ASN A 270 -16.32 -3.70 10.62
CA ASN A 270 -15.41 -3.04 9.68
C ASN A 270 -16.18 -2.25 8.61
N ALA A 271 -17.40 -1.81 8.90
CA ALA A 271 -18.26 -1.09 7.97
C ALA A 271 -17.55 0.12 7.32
N ASP A 272 -16.78 0.87 8.12
CA ASP A 272 -16.05 2.06 7.69
C ASP A 272 -14.83 1.76 6.81
N SER A 273 -14.40 0.50 6.73
CA SER A 273 -13.25 0.05 5.92
C SER A 273 -13.67 -0.60 4.59
N ILE A 274 -14.97 -0.72 4.32
CA ILE A 274 -15.47 -1.29 3.07
C ILE A 274 -15.49 -0.21 1.99
N SER A 275 -14.71 -0.43 0.94
CA SER A 275 -14.61 0.48 -0.18
C SER A 275 -15.74 0.29 -1.21
N SER A 276 -16.06 1.36 -1.91
CA SER A 276 -16.92 1.40 -3.10
C SER A 276 -16.44 0.45 -4.19
N ALA A 277 -15.13 0.19 -4.28
CA ALA A 277 -14.56 -0.78 -5.22
C ALA A 277 -14.94 -2.23 -4.86
N GLU A 278 -14.92 -2.58 -3.58
CA GLU A 278 -15.35 -3.89 -3.08
C GLU A 278 -16.85 -4.08 -3.25
N LEU A 279 -17.65 -3.04 -2.95
CA LEU A 279 -19.09 -3.05 -3.21
C LEU A 279 -19.42 -3.25 -4.69
N LEU A 280 -18.67 -2.58 -5.58
CA LEU A 280 -18.81 -2.76 -7.02
C LEU A 280 -18.51 -4.19 -7.46
N LEU A 281 -17.47 -4.81 -6.90
CA LEU A 281 -17.10 -6.19 -7.21
C LEU A 281 -18.19 -7.16 -6.75
N ALA A 282 -18.69 -7.00 -5.52
CA ALA A 282 -19.78 -7.81 -4.99
C ALA A 282 -21.07 -7.63 -5.83
N TRP A 283 -21.40 -6.40 -6.22
CA TRP A 283 -22.54 -6.13 -7.10
C TRP A 283 -22.40 -6.83 -8.45
N LYS A 284 -21.27 -6.69 -9.13
CA LYS A 284 -21.01 -7.35 -10.43
C LYS A 284 -21.08 -8.87 -10.33
N ALA A 285 -20.54 -9.44 -9.26
CA ALA A 285 -20.64 -10.87 -9.00
C ALA A 285 -22.11 -11.29 -8.82
N SER A 286 -22.89 -10.53 -8.06
CA SER A 286 -24.32 -10.81 -7.87
C SER A 286 -25.12 -10.78 -9.19
N GLU A 287 -24.83 -9.81 -10.07
CA GLU A 287 -25.48 -9.71 -11.38
C GLU A 287 -25.06 -10.84 -12.32
N TYR A 288 -23.78 -11.21 -12.30
CA TYR A 288 -23.28 -12.34 -13.07
C TYR A 288 -23.99 -13.64 -12.68
N ASP A 289 -24.12 -13.92 -11.39
CA ASP A 289 -24.78 -15.12 -10.89
C ASP A 289 -26.28 -15.13 -11.21
N LYS A 290 -26.96 -13.97 -11.12
CA LYS A 290 -28.36 -13.83 -11.57
C LYS A 290 -28.50 -14.18 -13.06
N ILE A 291 -27.61 -13.67 -13.91
CA ILE A 291 -27.62 -13.94 -15.34
C ILE A 291 -27.35 -15.43 -15.61
N LYS A 292 -26.36 -16.03 -14.94
CA LYS A 292 -26.06 -17.47 -15.09
C LYS A 292 -27.21 -18.36 -14.64
N GLY A 293 -27.83 -18.03 -13.51
CA GLY A 293 -29.02 -18.73 -13.02
C GLY A 293 -30.20 -18.60 -13.97
N ALA A 294 -30.42 -17.41 -14.55
CA ALA A 294 -31.48 -17.19 -15.54
C ALA A 294 -31.21 -17.98 -16.84
N GLN A 295 -29.97 -18.01 -17.32
CA GLN A 295 -29.58 -18.80 -18.50
C GLN A 295 -29.78 -20.30 -18.31
N ALA A 296 -29.48 -20.83 -17.11
CA ALA A 296 -29.73 -22.23 -16.78
C ALA A 296 -31.24 -22.54 -16.83
N LYS A 297 -32.08 -21.70 -16.23
CA LYS A 297 -33.55 -21.86 -16.25
C LYS A 297 -34.13 -21.84 -17.66
N VAL A 298 -33.64 -20.98 -18.54
CA VAL A 298 -34.09 -20.91 -19.95
C VAL A 298 -33.73 -22.19 -20.71
N LYS A 299 -32.56 -22.78 -20.45
CA LYS A 299 -32.15 -24.06 -21.06
C LYS A 299 -32.97 -25.25 -20.56
N GLU A 300 -33.42 -25.20 -19.31
CA GLU A 300 -34.24 -26.25 -18.70
C GLU A 300 -35.71 -26.19 -19.11
N THR A 301 -36.23 -25.01 -19.46
CA THR A 301 -37.56 -24.89 -20.07
C THR A 301 -37.55 -25.43 -21.50
N PRO A 302 -38.27 -26.53 -21.80
CA PRO A 302 -38.34 -27.06 -23.15
C PRO A 302 -38.99 -26.02 -24.07
N ALA A 303 -38.43 -25.86 -25.29
CA ALA A 303 -38.94 -24.93 -26.28
C ALA A 303 -40.47 -25.07 -26.42
N PRO A 304 -41.23 -23.96 -26.47
CA PRO A 304 -42.68 -24.04 -26.59
C PRO A 304 -43.02 -24.90 -27.81
N LYS A 305 -43.84 -25.95 -27.60
CA LYS A 305 -44.28 -26.82 -28.69
C LYS A 305 -44.78 -25.94 -29.83
N PRO A 306 -44.34 -26.18 -31.09
CA PRO A 306 -44.73 -25.34 -32.21
C PRO A 306 -46.25 -25.20 -32.21
N ALA A 307 -46.72 -23.96 -32.15
CA ALA A 307 -48.14 -23.65 -32.12
C ALA A 307 -48.80 -24.36 -33.30
N THR A 308 -49.78 -25.21 -33.02
CA THR A 308 -50.57 -25.86 -34.07
C THR A 308 -51.10 -24.77 -35.00
N PRO A 309 -50.92 -24.89 -36.33
CA PRO A 309 -51.29 -23.85 -37.27
C PRO A 309 -52.76 -23.47 -37.04
N SER A 310 -52.99 -22.18 -36.79
CA SER A 310 -54.34 -21.65 -36.61
C SER A 310 -55.16 -21.96 -37.85
N ALA A 311 -56.22 -22.75 -37.67
CA ALA A 311 -57.14 -23.08 -38.74
C ALA A 311 -57.71 -21.77 -39.31
N ARG A 312 -57.50 -21.53 -40.61
CA ARG A 312 -58.08 -20.39 -41.31
C ARG A 312 -59.61 -20.45 -41.17
N PRO A 313 -60.27 -19.36 -40.76
CA PRO A 313 -61.73 -19.31 -40.72
C PRO A 313 -62.29 -19.58 -42.12
N GLY A 314 -63.17 -20.58 -42.26
CA GLY A 314 -63.93 -20.81 -43.50
C GLY A 314 -63.60 -22.07 -44.30
N VAL A 315 -62.65 -22.92 -43.89
CA VAL A 315 -62.43 -24.21 -44.55
C VAL A 315 -63.39 -25.24 -43.97
N ALA A 316 -64.32 -25.75 -44.77
CA ALA A 316 -65.26 -26.79 -44.36
C ALA A 316 -64.50 -28.02 -43.84
N THR A 317 -64.56 -28.24 -42.52
CA THR A 317 -64.06 -29.47 -41.89
C THR A 317 -64.69 -30.67 -42.58
N SER A 318 -63.85 -31.57 -43.10
CA SER A 318 -64.33 -32.77 -43.76
C SER A 318 -65.21 -33.58 -42.79
N ARG A 319 -66.26 -34.25 -43.30
CA ARG A 319 -67.10 -35.13 -42.48
C ARG A 319 -66.29 -36.23 -41.77
N SER A 320 -65.13 -36.60 -42.30
CA SER A 320 -64.20 -37.53 -41.66
C SER A 320 -63.52 -36.92 -40.43
N ALA A 321 -63.07 -35.66 -40.51
CA ALA A 321 -62.46 -34.96 -39.38
C ALA A 321 -63.45 -34.71 -38.24
N SER A 322 -64.71 -34.40 -38.55
CA SER A 322 -65.75 -34.21 -37.53
C SER A 322 -66.17 -35.53 -36.87
N ARG A 323 -66.26 -36.64 -37.62
CA ARG A 323 -66.47 -37.98 -37.06
C ARG A 323 -65.34 -38.42 -36.15
N GLN A 324 -64.09 -38.17 -36.55
CA GLN A 324 -62.93 -38.55 -35.73
C GLN A 324 -62.86 -37.74 -34.42
N ALA A 325 -63.21 -36.45 -34.47
CA ALA A 325 -63.29 -35.61 -33.27
C ALA A 325 -64.43 -36.02 -32.32
N THR A 326 -65.58 -36.45 -32.86
CA THR A 326 -66.71 -36.95 -32.05
C THR A 326 -66.42 -38.32 -31.45
N LEU A 327 -65.76 -39.22 -32.20
CA LEU A 327 -65.30 -40.51 -31.69
C LEU A 327 -64.29 -40.35 -30.54
N ARG A 328 -63.30 -39.46 -30.69
CA ARG A 328 -62.32 -39.17 -29.61
C ARG A 328 -63.01 -38.66 -28.36
N LYS A 329 -63.94 -37.70 -28.48
CA LYS A 329 -64.70 -37.20 -27.32
C LYS A 329 -65.55 -38.28 -26.65
N ALA A 330 -66.12 -39.22 -27.41
CA ALA A 330 -66.86 -40.34 -26.86
C ALA A 330 -65.93 -41.32 -26.13
N GLN A 331 -64.74 -41.59 -26.67
CA GLN A 331 -63.71 -42.40 -26.03
C GLN A 331 -63.18 -41.77 -24.73
N ASP A 332 -62.93 -40.46 -24.73
CA ASP A 332 -62.47 -39.72 -23.54
C ASP A 332 -63.53 -39.74 -22.43
N ARG A 333 -64.82 -39.63 -22.79
CA ARG A 333 -65.93 -39.76 -21.83
C ARG A 333 -66.01 -41.16 -21.28
N LEU A 334 -65.95 -42.19 -22.12
CA LEU A 334 -65.91 -43.58 -21.68
C LEU A 334 -64.72 -43.85 -20.75
N ALA A 335 -63.54 -43.32 -21.06
CA ALA A 335 -62.35 -43.46 -20.21
C ALA A 335 -62.52 -42.77 -18.85
N THR A 336 -63.31 -41.70 -18.78
CA THR A 336 -63.54 -40.93 -17.55
C THR A 336 -64.69 -41.50 -16.71
N SER A 337 -65.81 -41.87 -17.35
CA SER A 337 -67.04 -42.29 -16.68
C SER A 337 -67.14 -43.81 -16.50
N GLY A 338 -66.50 -44.60 -17.37
CA GLY A 338 -66.61 -46.06 -17.39
C GLY A 338 -68.03 -46.59 -17.62
N SER A 339 -68.97 -45.76 -18.05
CA SER A 339 -70.40 -46.11 -18.11
C SER A 339 -70.73 -46.99 -19.33
N ILE A 340 -71.72 -47.88 -19.17
CA ILE A 340 -72.21 -48.73 -20.27
C ILE A 340 -72.85 -47.88 -21.38
N ASP A 341 -73.49 -46.76 -21.01
CA ASP A 341 -74.13 -45.85 -21.95
C ASP A 341 -73.09 -45.10 -22.82
N ASP A 342 -71.95 -44.70 -22.24
CA ASP A 342 -70.85 -44.09 -22.99
C ASP A 342 -70.14 -45.13 -23.89
N ALA A 343 -70.08 -46.40 -23.46
CA ALA A 343 -69.58 -47.49 -24.30
C ALA A 343 -70.48 -47.70 -25.53
N ALA A 344 -71.80 -47.72 -25.34
CA ALA A 344 -72.76 -47.81 -26.43
C ALA A 344 -72.67 -46.62 -27.40
N ALA A 345 -72.40 -45.41 -26.88
CA ALA A 345 -72.17 -44.23 -27.71
C ALA A 345 -70.92 -44.35 -28.59
N VAL A 346 -69.82 -44.92 -28.07
CA VAL A 346 -68.61 -45.20 -28.85
C VAL A 346 -68.89 -46.24 -29.94
N PHE A 347 -69.57 -47.34 -29.60
CA PHE A 347 -69.91 -48.38 -30.58
C PHE A 347 -70.81 -47.87 -31.71
N LYS A 348 -71.79 -47.02 -31.42
CA LYS A 348 -72.67 -46.41 -32.42
C LYS A 348 -71.94 -45.48 -33.39
N LEU A 349 -70.78 -44.97 -33.01
CA LEU A 349 -69.95 -44.10 -33.87
C LEU A 349 -68.93 -44.90 -34.71
N LEU A 350 -68.73 -46.19 -34.40
CA LEU A 350 -67.82 -47.10 -35.09
C LEU A 350 -68.52 -47.99 -36.13
N GLY A 351 -69.81 -48.25 -35.98
CA GLY A 351 -70.68 -48.90 -36.99
C GLY A 351 -71.32 -47.88 -37.92
#